data_AF-A0A875SC55-F1
#
_entry.id   AF-A0A875SC55-F1
#
_cell.length_a   1.000
_cell.length_b   1.000
_cell.length_c   1.000
_cell.angle_alpha   90.00
_cell.angle_beta   90.00
_cell.angle_gamma   90.00
#
_symmetry.space_group_name_H-M   'P 1'
#
loop_
_entity.id
_entity.type
_entity.pdbx_description
1 polymer ?
#
loop_
_entity_poly.entity_id
_entity_poly.type
_entity_poly.pdbx_seq_one_letter_code
_entity_poly.pdbx_strand_id
1 'polypeptide(L)'
;MDLRNSLLEAATVLADLHLYQASKWAAEALNGMSPLTQEQIFALSQTKHSSAKKSNQLDPVQLKDAERILLASSYFNCKEFDRCGHVLKGCKSNKAVFLRLYAMYLSGEKRKQFDSDGVLGQKDGKTSNMALSQVLKELSWCKDVSGRLDDPFLLYLAGIVTLKSSNDFRSAQELFYQSLTLYPFNWSCWRELIECLSSFQEAISMVSKFSRNSRFSENRSFHVMVVFFEVVVHQEFFQGSTEVNNHLNFLLQLFPRLSFVKIQQALVCYNALDYQAAESIFDSVLTSDPLRLDDMDTYSNILYVMEKKSKLSFLAQHALKIDPLRPETCCIVANYYSLKFDHQKAIMYYKRALSLDRNCLSAWTLMGHEFVELKNSHAAIESYRRAVDSNNKDFRAWYGLGQAYEVLDMNLYSLYYYQRACELKPTDKRMWQAIGNCCEKLGEFEDAVKSYKKALNVSSETDSSILYKLATLYSEIGDSKNTKSYMIWCLNEEAEEGATDESSKARLWLAKHELEAQNWQQAYKYATDLTYGTSHDIEEARSIAREAGERKSKE
;
A
#
# COMPACT_ATOMS: atom_id res chain seq x y z
N MET A 1 2.03 -30.24 12.83
CA MET A 1 0.70 -30.75 13.20
C MET A 1 -0.03 -29.74 14.09
N ASP A 2 0.62 -29.21 15.13
CA ASP A 2 0.02 -28.25 16.06
C ASP A 2 -0.52 -26.98 15.37
N LEU A 3 0.28 -26.35 14.51
CA LEU A 3 -0.18 -25.19 13.69
C LEU A 3 -1.42 -25.52 12.85
N ARG A 4 -1.51 -26.75 12.32
CA ARG A 4 -2.64 -27.18 11.49
C ARG A 4 -3.92 -27.32 12.32
N ASN A 5 -3.80 -27.88 13.52
CA ASN A 5 -4.91 -27.99 14.47
C ASN A 5 -5.36 -26.61 14.94
N SER A 6 -4.43 -25.72 15.28
CA SER A 6 -4.76 -24.35 15.69
C SER A 6 -5.44 -23.55 14.58
N LEU A 7 -5.00 -23.68 13.32
CA LEU A 7 -5.67 -23.04 12.18
C LEU A 7 -7.06 -23.63 11.92
N LEU A 8 -7.23 -24.95 12.08
CA LEU A 8 -8.54 -25.60 11.95
C LEU A 8 -9.51 -25.11 13.03
N GLU A 9 -9.08 -25.13 14.30
CA GLU A 9 -9.85 -24.58 15.43
C GLU A 9 -10.14 -23.10 15.23
N ALA A 10 -9.21 -22.35 14.65
CA ALA A 10 -9.44 -20.94 14.37
C ALA A 10 -10.48 -20.70 13.28
N ALA A 11 -10.40 -21.44 12.18
CA ALA A 11 -11.37 -21.34 11.10
C ALA A 11 -12.80 -21.65 11.59
N THR A 12 -12.97 -22.65 12.45
CA THR A 12 -14.29 -23.03 13.01
C THR A 12 -14.80 -21.99 14.02
N VAL A 13 -13.97 -21.57 14.98
CA VAL A 13 -14.36 -20.57 16.00
C VAL A 13 -14.72 -19.23 15.35
N LEU A 14 -13.94 -18.78 14.37
CA LEU A 14 -14.18 -17.52 13.66
C LEU A 14 -15.43 -17.61 12.76
N ALA A 15 -15.68 -18.75 12.13
CA ALA A 15 -16.92 -18.98 11.36
C ALA A 15 -18.16 -18.94 12.28
N ASP A 16 -18.06 -19.56 13.45
CA ASP A 16 -19.09 -19.56 14.48
C ASP A 16 -19.45 -18.16 15.01
N LEU A 17 -18.48 -17.25 14.99
CA LEU A 17 -18.63 -15.84 15.36
C LEU A 17 -18.99 -14.94 14.18
N HIS A 18 -19.16 -15.50 12.98
CA HIS A 18 -19.47 -14.80 11.73
C HIS A 18 -18.41 -13.76 11.33
N LEU A 19 -17.16 -13.97 11.74
CA LEU A 19 -15.99 -13.22 11.28
C LEU A 19 -15.47 -13.84 9.99
N TYR A 20 -16.25 -13.70 8.91
CA TYR A 20 -16.03 -14.45 7.67
C TYR A 20 -14.67 -14.19 7.01
N GLN A 21 -14.15 -12.97 7.04
CA GLN A 21 -12.85 -12.66 6.41
C GLN A 21 -11.68 -13.32 7.17
N ALA A 22 -11.70 -13.28 8.50
CA ALA A 22 -10.70 -13.96 9.32
C ALA A 22 -10.79 -15.49 9.17
N SER A 23 -12.01 -16.03 9.14
CA SER A 23 -12.25 -17.46 8.90
C SER A 23 -11.80 -17.90 7.50
N LYS A 24 -12.11 -17.11 6.46
CA LYS A 24 -11.65 -17.33 5.08
C LYS A 24 -10.13 -17.39 5.02
N TRP A 25 -9.44 -16.40 5.59
CA TRP A 25 -7.98 -16.36 5.61
C TRP A 25 -7.38 -17.57 6.35
N ALA A 26 -7.92 -17.94 7.52
CA ALA A 26 -7.45 -19.10 8.27
C ALA A 26 -7.65 -20.42 7.50
N ALA A 27 -8.78 -20.57 6.80
CA ALA A 27 -9.07 -21.72 5.95
C ALA A 27 -8.17 -21.77 4.70
N GLU A 28 -7.91 -20.62 4.06
CA GLU A 28 -6.94 -20.51 2.96
C GLU A 28 -5.53 -20.89 3.44
N ALA A 29 -5.10 -20.39 4.60
CA ALA A 29 -3.80 -20.73 5.18
C ALA A 29 -3.69 -22.23 5.49
N LEU A 30 -4.76 -22.84 6.03
CA LEU A 30 -4.81 -24.28 6.30
C LEU A 30 -4.66 -25.14 5.03
N ASN A 31 -5.33 -24.74 3.94
CA ASN A 31 -5.24 -25.41 2.63
C ASN A 31 -3.95 -25.08 1.88
N GLY A 32 -3.30 -23.97 2.24
CA GLY A 32 -2.00 -23.55 1.73
C GLY A 32 -0.83 -24.42 2.20
N MET A 33 -0.99 -25.14 3.32
CA MET A 33 0.01 -26.09 3.83
C MET A 33 0.11 -27.35 2.98
N SER A 34 1.25 -28.03 3.03
CA SER A 34 1.42 -29.34 2.37
C SER A 34 0.36 -30.36 2.82
N PRO A 35 -0.15 -31.22 1.92
CA PRO A 35 -1.14 -32.23 2.29
C PRO A 35 -0.57 -33.20 3.33
N LEU A 36 -1.42 -33.65 4.25
CA LEU A 36 -1.03 -34.64 5.26
C LEU A 36 -0.70 -35.97 4.58
N THR A 37 0.31 -36.67 5.08
CA THR A 37 0.53 -38.07 4.71
C THR A 37 -0.56 -38.97 5.29
N GLN A 38 -0.80 -40.12 4.67
CA GLN A 38 -1.84 -41.07 5.08
C GLN A 38 -1.71 -41.51 6.55
N GLU A 39 -0.48 -41.62 7.06
CA GLU A 39 -0.16 -41.90 8.45
C GLU A 39 -0.55 -40.76 9.41
N GLN A 40 -0.36 -39.51 9.00
CA GLN A 40 -0.76 -38.34 9.79
C GLN A 40 -2.28 -38.18 9.85
N ILE A 41 -2.97 -38.53 8.76
CA ILE A 41 -4.44 -38.57 8.72
C ILE A 41 -4.96 -39.66 9.67
N PHE A 42 -4.32 -40.83 9.68
CA PHE A 42 -4.66 -41.92 10.59
C PHE A 42 -4.44 -41.51 12.07
N ALA A 43 -3.32 -40.86 12.40
CA ALA A 43 -3.06 -40.33 13.74
C ALA A 43 -4.09 -39.26 14.18
N LEU A 44 -4.54 -38.40 13.26
CA LEU A 44 -5.61 -37.42 13.53
C LEU A 44 -6.97 -38.08 13.76
N SER A 45 -7.27 -39.17 13.06
CA SER A 45 -8.51 -39.92 13.26
C SER A 45 -8.58 -40.58 14.64
N GLN A 46 -7.45 -41.07 15.16
CA GLN A 46 -7.37 -41.68 16.48
C GLN A 46 -7.43 -40.66 17.62
N THR A 47 -6.85 -39.47 17.43
CA THR A 47 -6.88 -38.39 18.43
C THR A 47 -8.24 -37.69 18.52
N LYS A 48 -8.99 -37.57 17.42
CA LYS A 48 -10.38 -37.05 17.46
C LYS A 48 -11.31 -37.93 18.29
N HIS A 49 -11.09 -39.24 18.35
CA HIS A 49 -11.87 -40.15 19.21
C HIS A 49 -11.59 -39.97 20.72
N SER A 50 -10.47 -39.36 21.11
CA SER A 50 -10.16 -39.06 22.52
C SER A 50 -10.44 -37.60 22.92
N SER A 51 -10.33 -36.63 21.99
CA SER A 51 -10.62 -35.21 22.25
C SER A 51 -12.10 -34.84 22.17
N ALA A 52 -12.91 -35.54 21.37
CA ALA A 52 -14.37 -35.35 21.32
C ALA A 52 -15.08 -35.63 22.67
N LYS A 53 -14.41 -36.32 23.60
CA LYS A 53 -14.91 -36.55 24.97
C LYS A 53 -14.54 -35.45 25.97
N LYS A 54 -13.64 -34.51 25.63
CA LYS A 54 -13.22 -33.42 26.54
C LYS A 54 -13.74 -32.03 26.18
N SER A 55 -14.24 -31.81 24.95
CA SER A 55 -14.67 -30.47 24.48
C SER A 55 -16.18 -30.19 24.55
N ASN A 56 -17.01 -31.13 25.05
CA ASN A 56 -18.48 -31.01 25.06
C ASN A 56 -19.12 -30.95 26.46
N GLN A 57 -18.44 -30.40 27.46
CA GLN A 57 -19.17 -29.86 28.62
C GLN A 57 -19.51 -28.40 28.32
N LEU A 58 -20.58 -28.20 27.54
CA LEU A 58 -21.19 -26.88 27.35
C LEU A 58 -21.62 -26.34 28.71
N ASP A 59 -21.22 -25.11 29.04
CA ASP A 59 -21.68 -24.45 30.27
C ASP A 59 -23.23 -24.44 30.31
N PRO A 60 -23.88 -24.64 31.48
CA PRO A 60 -25.34 -24.61 31.60
C PRO A 60 -26.00 -23.31 31.09
N VAL A 61 -25.24 -22.21 31.11
CA VAL A 61 -25.64 -20.91 30.57
C VAL A 61 -25.59 -20.89 29.04
N GLN A 62 -24.59 -21.53 28.44
CA GLN A 62 -24.48 -21.66 26.98
C GLN A 62 -25.58 -22.55 26.41
N LEU A 63 -25.99 -23.60 27.13
CA LEU A 63 -27.12 -24.47 26.74
C LEU A 63 -28.47 -23.72 26.73
N LYS A 64 -28.72 -22.83 27.70
CA LYS A 64 -29.95 -22.00 27.72
C LYS A 64 -29.97 -20.94 26.62
N ASP A 65 -28.82 -20.39 26.29
CA ASP A 65 -28.69 -19.37 25.23
C ASP A 65 -28.50 -20.02 23.83
N ALA A 66 -28.24 -21.32 23.71
CA ALA A 66 -27.88 -21.99 22.45
C ALA A 66 -28.97 -21.88 21.38
N GLU A 67 -30.24 -22.09 21.73
CA GLU A 67 -31.36 -21.98 20.79
C GLU A 67 -31.50 -20.55 20.24
N ARG A 68 -31.31 -19.56 21.12
CA ARG A 68 -31.36 -18.14 20.75
C ARG A 68 -30.15 -17.74 19.90
N ILE A 69 -28.95 -18.24 20.23
CA ILE A 69 -27.74 -18.01 19.45
C ILE A 69 -27.89 -18.61 18.06
N LEU A 70 -28.45 -19.82 17.93
CA LEU A 70 -28.67 -20.45 16.64
C LEU A 70 -29.64 -19.61 15.78
N LEU A 71 -30.78 -19.21 16.35
CA LEU A 71 -31.75 -18.35 15.66
C LEU A 71 -31.13 -17.00 15.24
N ALA A 72 -30.38 -16.38 16.14
CA ALA A 72 -29.67 -15.12 15.86
C ALA A 72 -28.60 -15.28 14.76
N SER A 73 -27.89 -16.41 14.75
CA SER A 73 -26.91 -16.76 13.72
C SER A 73 -27.58 -16.91 12.35
N SER A 74 -28.75 -17.54 12.29
CA SER A 74 -29.55 -17.61 11.06
C SER A 74 -29.95 -16.21 10.56
N TYR A 75 -30.44 -15.33 11.44
CA TYR A 75 -30.74 -13.94 11.07
C TYR A 75 -29.50 -13.16 10.61
N PHE A 76 -28.35 -13.40 11.24
CA PHE A 76 -27.08 -12.80 10.86
C PHE A 76 -26.66 -13.22 9.44
N ASN A 77 -26.73 -14.52 9.12
CA ASN A 77 -26.45 -15.05 7.79
C ASN A 77 -27.39 -14.44 6.72
N CYS A 78 -28.64 -14.15 7.07
CA CYS A 78 -29.60 -13.45 6.20
C CYS A 78 -29.37 -11.93 6.11
N LYS A 79 -28.32 -11.38 6.76
CA LYS A 79 -28.02 -9.93 6.85
C LYS A 79 -29.13 -9.09 7.52
N GLU A 80 -29.92 -9.72 8.39
CA GLU A 80 -30.97 -9.09 9.20
C GLU A 80 -30.44 -8.72 10.61
N PHE A 81 -29.48 -7.80 10.66
CA PHE A 81 -28.72 -7.48 11.87
C PHE A 81 -29.57 -6.95 13.02
N ASP A 82 -30.60 -6.14 12.75
CA ASP A 82 -31.48 -5.58 13.77
C ASP A 82 -32.29 -6.67 14.51
N ARG A 83 -32.73 -7.70 13.78
CA ARG A 83 -33.44 -8.85 14.37
C ARG A 83 -32.51 -9.73 15.20
N CYS A 84 -31.30 -9.97 14.71
CA CYS A 84 -30.24 -10.66 15.45
C CYS A 84 -29.98 -9.96 16.80
N GLY A 85 -29.80 -8.62 16.76
CA GLY A 85 -29.60 -7.82 17.97
C GLY A 85 -30.78 -7.88 18.96
N HIS A 86 -32.01 -7.97 18.47
CA HIS A 86 -33.22 -8.10 19.30
C HIS A 86 -33.32 -9.45 20.01
N VAL A 87 -33.08 -10.56 19.30
CA VAL A 87 -33.19 -11.93 19.84
C VAL A 87 -32.18 -12.19 20.97
N LEU A 88 -31.00 -11.58 20.86
CA LEU A 88 -29.92 -11.74 21.83
C LEU A 88 -30.04 -10.81 23.05
N LYS A 89 -31.10 -10.00 23.16
CA LYS A 89 -31.32 -9.14 24.33
C LYS A 89 -31.53 -10.00 25.58
N GLY A 90 -30.67 -9.81 26.58
CA GLY A 90 -30.74 -10.51 27.87
C GLY A 90 -29.95 -11.82 27.96
N CYS A 91 -29.31 -12.27 26.87
CA CYS A 91 -28.38 -13.40 26.91
C CYS A 91 -27.10 -13.04 27.67
N LYS A 92 -26.54 -14.00 28.41
CA LYS A 92 -25.35 -13.80 29.26
C LYS A 92 -24.11 -14.53 28.76
N SER A 93 -24.23 -15.40 27.75
CA SER A 93 -23.07 -16.03 27.11
C SER A 93 -22.19 -14.99 26.40
N ASN A 94 -20.85 -15.12 26.50
CA ASN A 94 -19.93 -14.19 25.85
C ASN A 94 -20.10 -14.17 24.32
N LYS A 95 -20.30 -15.34 23.70
CA LYS A 95 -20.60 -15.48 22.26
C LYS A 95 -21.87 -14.70 21.88
N ALA A 96 -22.92 -14.77 22.71
CA ALA A 96 -24.16 -14.05 22.48
C ALA A 96 -23.97 -12.53 22.62
N VAL A 97 -23.22 -12.08 23.62
CA VAL A 97 -22.91 -10.65 23.82
C VAL A 97 -22.11 -10.11 22.65
N PHE A 98 -21.08 -10.83 22.21
CA PHE A 98 -20.28 -10.45 21.03
C PHE A 98 -21.15 -10.36 19.77
N LEU A 99 -21.92 -11.41 19.44
CA LEU A 99 -22.77 -11.41 18.23
C LEU A 99 -23.80 -10.29 18.25
N ARG A 100 -24.39 -9.98 19.41
CA ARG A 100 -25.34 -8.88 19.56
C ARG A 100 -24.69 -7.52 19.27
N LEU A 101 -23.57 -7.24 19.92
CA LEU A 101 -22.86 -5.98 19.76
C LEU A 101 -22.29 -5.83 18.34
N TYR A 102 -21.79 -6.92 17.76
CA TYR A 102 -21.29 -6.95 16.39
C TYR A 102 -22.41 -6.74 15.36
N ALA A 103 -23.57 -7.35 15.55
CA ALA A 103 -24.75 -7.09 14.71
C ALA A 103 -25.22 -5.63 14.82
N MET A 104 -25.24 -5.06 16.03
CA MET A 104 -25.55 -3.64 16.23
C MET A 104 -24.55 -2.74 15.49
N TYR A 105 -23.25 -3.03 15.56
CA TYR A 105 -22.22 -2.32 14.82
C TYR A 105 -22.47 -2.35 13.31
N LEU A 106 -22.68 -3.55 12.73
CA LEU A 106 -22.92 -3.72 11.30
C LEU A 106 -24.24 -3.07 10.82
N SER A 107 -25.28 -3.12 11.65
CA SER A 107 -26.56 -2.43 11.34
C SER A 107 -26.36 -0.91 11.22
N GLY A 108 -25.53 -0.34 12.09
CA GLY A 108 -25.19 1.08 12.07
C GLY A 108 -24.33 1.45 10.86
N GLU A 109 -23.36 0.60 10.49
CA GLU A 109 -22.50 0.86 9.32
C GLU A 109 -23.29 0.77 8.02
N LYS A 110 -24.24 -0.18 7.93
CA LYS A 110 -25.18 -0.27 6.82
C LYS A 110 -26.03 1.01 6.68
N ARG A 111 -26.56 1.55 7.79
CA ARG A 111 -27.34 2.79 7.76
C ARG A 111 -26.49 4.00 7.34
N LYS A 112 -25.27 4.09 7.86
CA LYS A 112 -24.30 5.11 7.43
C LYS A 112 -24.05 5.08 5.93
N GLN A 113 -23.89 3.89 5.33
CA GLN A 113 -23.74 3.75 3.88
C GLN A 113 -24.97 4.26 3.10
N PHE A 114 -26.19 4.01 3.60
CA PHE A 114 -27.42 4.53 2.97
C PHE A 114 -27.58 6.05 3.12
N ASP A 115 -27.25 6.62 4.28
CA ASP A 115 -27.43 8.05 4.58
C ASP A 115 -26.36 8.94 3.92
N SER A 116 -25.20 8.36 3.59
CA SER A 116 -24.16 9.05 2.83
C SER A 116 -24.62 9.23 1.37
N ASP A 117 -24.74 10.49 0.92
CA ASP A 117 -24.95 10.78 -0.50
C ASP A 117 -23.85 10.11 -1.34
N GLY A 118 -24.13 9.82 -2.62
CA GLY A 118 -23.22 9.12 -3.53
C GLY A 118 -21.78 9.68 -3.56
N VAL A 119 -20.84 8.91 -4.10
CA VAL A 119 -19.39 9.25 -4.11
C VAL A 119 -19.15 10.69 -4.60
N LEU A 120 -18.44 11.50 -3.81
CA LEU A 120 -18.22 12.96 -3.99
C LEU A 120 -19.48 13.83 -3.78
N GLY A 121 -20.46 13.36 -3.01
CA GLY A 121 -21.63 14.13 -2.58
C GLY A 121 -21.34 15.10 -1.43
N GLN A 122 -22.21 16.11 -1.22
CA GLN A 122 -21.99 17.15 -0.19
C GLN A 122 -21.95 16.61 1.26
N LYS A 123 -22.62 15.48 1.51
CA LYS A 123 -22.64 14.76 2.79
C LYS A 123 -21.60 13.64 2.89
N ASP A 124 -20.80 13.42 1.85
CA ASP A 124 -19.81 12.35 1.80
C ASP A 124 -18.74 12.53 2.89
N GLY A 125 -18.59 11.52 3.76
CA GLY A 125 -17.66 11.52 4.91
C GLY A 125 -18.11 12.31 6.14
N LYS A 126 -19.32 12.92 6.15
CA LYS A 126 -19.84 13.68 7.31
C LYS A 126 -20.82 12.89 8.18
N THR A 127 -21.28 11.73 7.71
CA THR A 127 -22.23 10.87 8.41
C THR A 127 -21.50 9.94 9.38
N SER A 128 -21.81 10.04 10.67
CA SER A 128 -21.30 9.15 11.71
C SER A 128 -22.30 8.05 12.05
N ASN A 129 -21.79 6.91 12.50
CA ASN A 129 -22.63 5.79 12.91
C ASN A 129 -23.18 6.05 14.33
N MET A 130 -24.49 6.33 14.43
CA MET A 130 -25.17 6.63 15.70
C MET A 130 -25.14 5.46 16.70
N ALA A 131 -25.01 4.22 16.22
CA ALA A 131 -24.99 3.02 17.05
C ALA A 131 -23.66 2.85 17.83
N LEU A 132 -22.57 3.48 17.40
CA LEU A 132 -21.25 3.37 18.05
C LEU A 132 -21.31 3.83 19.52
N SER A 133 -22.02 4.94 19.79
CA SER A 133 -22.16 5.48 21.14
C SER A 133 -22.89 4.53 22.11
N GLN A 134 -23.84 3.75 21.61
CA GLN A 134 -24.57 2.76 22.38
C GLN A 134 -23.70 1.52 22.63
N VAL A 135 -23.00 1.03 21.60
CA VAL A 135 -22.09 -0.11 21.71
C VAL A 135 -20.95 0.18 22.68
N LEU A 136 -20.35 1.39 22.65
CA LEU A 136 -19.33 1.79 23.62
C LEU A 136 -19.81 1.77 25.06
N LYS A 137 -21.00 2.31 25.33
CA LYS A 137 -21.58 2.34 26.70
C LYS A 137 -21.80 0.94 27.23
N GLU A 138 -22.25 0.03 26.39
CA GLU A 138 -22.44 -1.37 26.79
C GLU A 138 -21.11 -2.10 26.99
N LEU A 139 -20.10 -1.83 26.15
CA LEU A 139 -18.74 -2.38 26.30
C LEU A 139 -18.06 -1.85 27.57
N SER A 140 -18.18 -0.56 27.89
CA SER A 140 -17.65 0.01 29.14
C SER A 140 -18.37 -0.57 30.36
N TRP A 141 -19.69 -0.77 30.27
CA TRP A 141 -20.45 -1.43 31.34
C TRP A 141 -19.99 -2.88 31.55
N CYS A 142 -19.67 -3.61 30.47
CA CYS A 142 -19.07 -4.95 30.57
C CYS A 142 -17.70 -4.92 31.27
N LYS A 143 -16.92 -3.84 31.11
CA LYS A 143 -15.64 -3.62 31.82
C LYS A 143 -15.81 -3.50 33.32
N ASP A 144 -16.70 -2.61 33.75
CA ASP A 144 -16.76 -2.19 35.15
C ASP A 144 -17.52 -3.18 36.04
N VAL A 145 -18.54 -3.86 35.50
CA VAL A 145 -19.48 -4.65 36.31
C VAL A 145 -19.22 -6.15 36.27
N SER A 146 -18.62 -6.66 35.19
CA SER A 146 -18.64 -8.11 34.92
C SER A 146 -17.29 -8.80 34.81
N GLY A 147 -16.18 -8.05 34.68
CA GLY A 147 -14.85 -8.63 34.43
C GLY A 147 -14.76 -9.44 33.12
N ARG A 148 -15.78 -9.38 32.25
CA ARG A 148 -15.90 -10.20 31.03
C ARG A 148 -15.10 -9.68 29.84
N LEU A 149 -14.35 -8.60 30.02
CA LEU A 149 -13.48 -8.06 28.96
C LEU A 149 -12.22 -8.90 28.73
N ASP A 150 -12.01 -9.97 29.49
CA ASP A 150 -10.98 -10.95 29.19
C ASP A 150 -11.32 -11.83 27.96
N ASP A 151 -12.48 -11.63 27.31
CA ASP A 151 -12.79 -12.28 26.04
C ASP A 151 -12.05 -11.59 24.87
N PRO A 152 -11.20 -12.31 24.12
CA PRO A 152 -10.45 -11.75 23.00
C PRO A 152 -11.34 -11.06 21.96
N PHE A 153 -12.55 -11.56 21.71
CA PHE A 153 -13.42 -11.03 20.65
C PHE A 153 -14.14 -9.74 21.08
N LEU A 154 -14.44 -9.60 22.37
CA LEU A 154 -14.98 -8.35 22.91
C LEU A 154 -13.94 -7.23 22.92
N LEU A 155 -12.68 -7.56 23.23
CA LEU A 155 -11.55 -6.62 23.10
C LEU A 155 -11.34 -6.17 21.66
N TYR A 156 -11.43 -7.10 20.70
CA TYR A 156 -11.36 -6.79 19.27
C TYR A 156 -12.47 -5.83 18.84
N LEU A 157 -13.72 -6.09 19.25
CA LEU A 157 -14.84 -5.20 18.93
C LEU A 157 -14.69 -3.83 19.61
N ALA A 158 -14.22 -3.79 20.85
CA ALA A 158 -13.94 -2.55 21.55
C ALA A 158 -12.88 -1.72 20.81
N GLY A 159 -11.79 -2.35 20.35
CA GLY A 159 -10.76 -1.70 19.53
C GLY A 159 -11.33 -1.04 18.28
N ILE A 160 -12.14 -1.77 17.50
CA ILE A 160 -12.80 -1.23 16.28
C ILE A 160 -13.68 -0.02 16.62
N VAL A 161 -14.51 -0.15 17.66
CA VAL A 161 -15.46 0.91 18.01
C VAL A 161 -14.72 2.13 18.54
N THR A 162 -13.64 1.96 19.31
CA THR A 162 -12.77 3.10 19.72
C THR A 162 -12.11 3.78 18.52
N LEU A 163 -11.63 2.99 17.55
CA LEU A 163 -11.04 3.53 16.33
C LEU A 163 -12.03 4.40 15.57
N LYS A 164 -13.25 3.89 15.33
CA LYS A 164 -14.25 4.59 14.50
C LYS A 164 -15.01 5.72 15.22
N SER A 165 -14.99 5.78 16.55
CA SER A 165 -15.75 6.78 17.33
C SER A 165 -14.93 7.97 17.79
N SER A 166 -13.71 7.73 18.29
CA SER A 166 -12.86 8.76 18.90
C SER A 166 -11.54 8.96 18.16
N ASN A 167 -11.27 8.20 17.08
CA ASN A 167 -9.98 8.18 16.37
C ASN A 167 -8.77 8.06 17.32
N ASP A 168 -8.96 7.39 18.47
CA ASP A 168 -7.88 7.19 19.45
C ASP A 168 -7.10 5.93 19.08
N PHE A 169 -6.11 6.12 18.21
CA PHE A 169 -5.25 5.05 17.71
C PHE A 169 -4.47 4.35 18.82
N ARG A 170 -4.03 5.08 19.85
CA ARG A 170 -3.18 4.51 20.91
C ARG A 170 -3.95 3.56 21.81
N SER A 171 -5.16 3.96 22.22
CA SER A 171 -6.03 3.08 23.01
C SER A 171 -6.48 1.85 22.21
N ALA A 172 -6.79 2.03 20.92
CA ALA A 172 -7.14 0.92 20.02
C ALA A 172 -5.99 -0.08 19.87
N GLN A 173 -4.75 0.39 19.67
CA GLN A 173 -3.56 -0.46 19.58
C GLN A 173 -3.37 -1.35 20.82
N GLU A 174 -3.58 -0.80 22.02
CA GLU A 174 -3.45 -1.57 23.27
C GLU A 174 -4.56 -2.62 23.41
N LEU A 175 -5.81 -2.29 23.04
CA LEU A 175 -6.92 -3.24 23.04
C LEU A 175 -6.70 -4.38 22.03
N PHE A 176 -6.20 -4.06 20.83
CA PHE A 176 -5.84 -5.07 19.83
C PHE A 176 -4.66 -5.93 20.31
N TYR A 177 -3.64 -5.34 20.93
CA TYR A 177 -2.54 -6.08 21.54
C TYR A 177 -3.08 -7.09 22.57
N GLN A 178 -3.92 -6.65 23.51
CA GLN A 178 -4.52 -7.52 24.52
C GLN A 178 -5.35 -8.65 23.88
N SER A 179 -6.19 -8.33 22.89
CA SER A 179 -6.96 -9.33 22.12
C SER A 179 -6.04 -10.39 21.48
N LEU A 180 -4.97 -9.96 20.81
CA LEU A 180 -4.03 -10.84 20.11
C LEU A 180 -3.17 -11.69 21.05
N THR A 181 -2.85 -11.20 22.25
CA THR A 181 -2.15 -12.01 23.27
C THR A 181 -2.99 -13.17 23.80
N LEU A 182 -4.32 -13.06 23.72
CA LEU A 182 -5.26 -14.10 24.11
C LEU A 182 -5.59 -15.00 22.91
N TYR A 183 -5.81 -14.42 21.73
CA TYR A 183 -6.18 -15.14 20.52
C TYR A 183 -5.46 -14.61 19.27
N PRO A 184 -4.28 -15.17 18.92
CA PRO A 184 -3.45 -14.64 17.84
C PRO A 184 -3.90 -15.04 16.43
N PHE A 185 -4.84 -15.98 16.26
CA PHE A 185 -5.24 -16.45 14.93
C PHE A 185 -6.32 -15.59 14.25
N ASN A 186 -6.80 -14.52 14.90
CA ASN A 186 -7.72 -13.58 14.28
C ASN A 186 -6.98 -12.61 13.35
N TRP A 187 -6.83 -12.99 12.08
CA TRP A 187 -6.15 -12.16 11.07
C TRP A 187 -6.76 -10.77 10.88
N SER A 188 -8.09 -10.63 11.01
CA SER A 188 -8.75 -9.33 10.91
C SER A 188 -8.29 -8.37 12.01
N CYS A 189 -7.97 -8.85 13.21
CA CYS A 189 -7.42 -8.01 14.28
C CYS A 189 -6.00 -7.53 13.95
N TRP A 190 -5.16 -8.36 13.32
CA TRP A 190 -3.84 -7.94 12.86
C TRP A 190 -3.95 -6.87 11.78
N ARG A 191 -4.87 -7.01 10.81
CA ARG A 191 -5.11 -6.00 9.76
C ARG A 191 -5.54 -4.65 10.33
N GLU A 192 -6.51 -4.64 11.24
CA GLU A 192 -6.97 -3.41 11.92
C GLU A 192 -5.84 -2.78 12.77
N LEU A 193 -5.01 -3.61 13.42
CA LEU A 193 -3.84 -3.12 14.13
C LEU A 193 -2.86 -2.44 13.17
N ILE A 194 -2.58 -3.03 12.00
CA ILE A 194 -1.71 -2.44 10.97
C ILE A 194 -2.25 -1.09 10.51
N GLU A 195 -3.56 -0.97 10.27
CA GLU A 195 -4.20 0.30 9.89
C GLU A 195 -3.97 1.39 10.95
N CYS A 196 -3.96 1.03 12.24
CA CYS A 196 -3.71 1.97 13.35
C CYS A 196 -2.26 2.46 13.49
N LEU A 197 -1.28 1.83 12.82
CA LEU A 197 0.14 2.21 12.95
C LEU A 197 0.45 3.41 12.07
N SER A 198 0.88 4.53 12.64
CA SER A 198 1.13 5.76 11.87
C SER A 198 2.53 5.83 11.29
N SER A 199 3.51 5.23 11.97
CA SER A 199 4.92 5.26 11.57
C SER A 199 5.58 3.89 11.63
N PHE A 200 6.65 3.73 10.85
CA PHE A 200 7.42 2.49 10.83
C PHE A 200 8.10 2.20 12.18
N GLN A 201 8.53 3.24 12.91
CA GLN A 201 9.14 3.09 14.24
C GLN A 201 8.14 2.54 15.27
N GLU A 202 6.90 3.02 15.26
CA GLU A 202 5.82 2.47 16.08
C GLU A 202 5.56 1.00 15.72
N ALA A 203 5.56 0.68 14.42
CA ALA A 203 5.33 -0.66 13.94
C ALA A 203 6.41 -1.65 14.43
N ILE A 204 7.69 -1.30 14.31
CA ILE A 204 8.81 -2.10 14.84
C ILE A 204 8.71 -2.23 16.36
N SER A 205 8.35 -1.14 17.06
CA SER A 205 8.14 -1.20 18.51
C SER A 205 7.08 -2.24 18.87
N MET A 206 5.96 -2.27 18.15
CA MET A 206 4.91 -3.27 18.33
C MET A 206 5.38 -4.69 18.00
N VAL A 207 6.10 -4.90 16.90
CA VAL A 207 6.71 -6.21 16.57
C VAL A 207 7.61 -6.67 17.72
N SER A 208 8.45 -5.78 18.25
CA SER A 208 9.35 -6.09 19.37
C SER A 208 8.60 -6.45 20.67
N LYS A 209 7.45 -5.81 20.93
CA LYS A 209 6.58 -6.16 22.07
C LYS A 209 6.03 -7.57 21.94
N PHE A 210 5.56 -7.96 20.76
CA PHE A 210 5.10 -9.33 20.51
C PHE A 210 6.24 -10.35 20.65
N SER A 211 7.42 -10.07 20.08
CA SER A 211 8.58 -10.97 20.15
C SER A 211 9.15 -11.15 21.56
N ARG A 212 9.02 -10.14 22.44
CA ARG A 212 9.45 -10.22 23.85
C ARG A 212 8.48 -10.98 24.74
N ASN A 213 7.23 -11.13 24.32
CA ASN A 213 6.20 -11.79 25.11
C ASN A 213 6.43 -13.31 25.09
N SER A 214 6.57 -13.92 26.28
CA SER A 214 6.91 -15.34 26.44
C SER A 214 5.94 -16.27 25.73
N ARG A 215 4.66 -15.90 25.62
CA ARG A 215 3.66 -16.71 24.91
C ARG A 215 3.96 -16.90 23.43
N PHE A 216 4.56 -15.90 22.79
CA PHE A 216 4.89 -15.93 21.36
C PHE A 216 6.25 -16.57 21.09
N SER A 217 7.21 -16.44 22.01
CA SER A 217 8.51 -17.09 21.89
C SER A 217 8.46 -18.60 22.17
N GLU A 218 7.63 -19.03 23.12
CA GLU A 218 7.49 -20.45 23.49
C GLU A 218 6.64 -21.23 22.47
N ASN A 219 5.60 -20.60 21.89
CA ASN A 219 4.70 -21.27 20.95
C ASN A 219 5.06 -20.96 19.49
N ARG A 220 5.67 -21.93 18.82
CA ARG A 220 6.04 -21.83 17.39
C ARG A 220 4.86 -21.45 16.49
N SER A 221 3.65 -21.90 16.79
CA SER A 221 2.45 -21.56 16.00
C SER A 221 2.08 -20.07 16.09
N PHE A 222 2.28 -19.45 17.25
CA PHE A 222 2.00 -18.01 17.44
C PHE A 222 3.09 -17.16 16.79
N HIS A 223 4.33 -17.63 16.84
CA HIS A 223 5.43 -16.97 16.13
C HIS A 223 5.17 -16.85 14.62
N VAL A 224 4.57 -17.87 13.99
CA VAL A 224 4.19 -17.80 12.56
C VAL A 224 3.23 -16.63 12.27
N MET A 225 2.26 -16.36 13.16
CA MET A 225 1.34 -15.23 13.00
C MET A 225 2.06 -13.87 13.12
N VAL A 226 3.06 -13.77 14.01
CA VAL A 226 3.90 -12.58 14.13
C VAL A 226 4.74 -12.37 12.86
N VAL A 227 5.27 -13.43 12.26
CA VAL A 227 6.01 -13.34 10.99
C VAL A 227 5.11 -12.85 9.85
N PHE A 228 3.86 -13.32 9.77
CA PHE A 228 2.89 -12.77 8.82
C PHE A 228 2.64 -11.27 9.04
N PHE A 229 2.45 -10.86 10.29
CA PHE A 229 2.28 -9.45 10.64
C PHE A 229 3.50 -8.61 10.26
N GLU A 230 4.71 -9.10 10.54
CA GLU A 230 5.96 -8.41 10.22
C GLU A 230 6.15 -8.21 8.71
N VAL A 231 5.87 -9.24 7.89
CA VAL A 231 5.94 -9.12 6.42
C VAL A 231 4.98 -8.04 5.90
N VAL A 232 3.73 -8.03 6.37
CA VAL A 232 2.74 -7.05 5.91
C VAL A 232 3.08 -5.64 6.40
N VAL A 233 3.58 -5.50 7.63
CA VAL A 233 4.04 -4.20 8.15
C VAL A 233 5.16 -3.63 7.28
N HIS A 234 6.18 -4.40 6.95
CA HIS A 234 7.27 -3.91 6.10
C HIS A 234 6.78 -3.54 4.69
N GLN A 235 5.82 -4.30 4.15
CA GLN A 235 5.22 -4.01 2.86
C GLN A 235 4.42 -2.70 2.87
N GLU A 236 3.59 -2.46 3.90
CA GLU A 236 2.75 -1.26 4.03
C GLU A 236 3.57 0.02 4.23
N PHE A 237 4.74 -0.07 4.87
CA PHE A 237 5.67 1.06 5.04
C PHE A 237 6.75 1.16 3.96
N PHE A 238 6.63 0.38 2.88
CA PHE A 238 7.55 0.39 1.73
C PHE A 238 9.03 0.18 2.10
N GLN A 239 9.30 -0.61 3.14
CA GLN A 239 10.67 -0.91 3.59
C GLN A 239 11.13 -2.25 3.02
N GLY A 240 12.13 -2.20 2.14
CA GLY A 240 12.82 -3.39 1.64
C GLY A 240 13.94 -3.79 2.59
N SER A 241 13.80 -4.93 3.28
CA SER A 241 14.89 -5.52 4.07
C SER A 241 15.17 -6.96 3.65
N THR A 242 16.42 -7.38 3.82
CA THR A 242 16.81 -8.79 3.62
C THR A 242 16.06 -9.72 4.58
N GLU A 243 15.66 -9.20 5.75
CA GLU A 243 14.86 -9.91 6.74
C GLU A 243 13.48 -10.26 6.20
N VAL A 244 12.78 -9.33 5.53
CA VAL A 244 11.46 -9.60 4.92
C VAL A 244 11.55 -10.71 3.89
N ASN A 245 12.60 -10.74 3.06
CA ASN A 245 12.80 -11.81 2.10
C ASN A 245 13.04 -13.17 2.79
N ASN A 246 13.78 -13.19 3.90
CA ASN A 246 13.97 -14.40 4.70
C ASN A 246 12.66 -14.89 5.32
N HIS A 247 11.85 -13.97 5.86
CA HIS A 247 10.53 -14.26 6.42
C HIS A 247 9.57 -14.77 5.34
N LEU A 248 9.55 -14.17 4.15
CA LEU A 248 8.76 -14.65 3.01
C LEU A 248 9.19 -16.05 2.57
N ASN A 249 10.48 -16.31 2.45
CA ASN A 249 10.99 -17.64 2.11
C ASN A 249 10.60 -18.69 3.16
N PHE A 250 10.67 -18.33 4.45
CA PHE A 250 10.20 -19.18 5.54
C PHE A 250 8.69 -19.47 5.43
N LEU A 251 7.87 -18.45 5.17
CA LEU A 251 6.43 -18.63 4.99
C LEU A 251 6.08 -19.45 3.74
N LEU A 252 6.81 -19.29 2.62
CA LEU A 252 6.62 -20.08 1.41
C LEU A 252 6.99 -21.56 1.61
N GLN A 253 8.00 -21.85 2.44
CA GLN A 253 8.32 -23.23 2.83
C GLN A 253 7.21 -23.87 3.65
N LEU A 254 6.56 -23.11 4.54
CA LEU A 254 5.45 -23.61 5.36
C LEU A 254 4.12 -23.69 4.60
N PHE A 255 3.86 -22.71 3.72
CA PHE A 255 2.61 -22.50 2.99
C PHE A 255 2.83 -22.37 1.48
N PRO A 256 3.31 -23.42 0.79
CA PRO A 256 3.69 -23.34 -0.61
C PRO A 256 2.52 -23.03 -1.56
N ARG A 257 1.29 -23.36 -1.16
CA ARG A 257 0.07 -23.15 -1.98
C ARG A 257 -0.73 -21.92 -1.58
N LEU A 258 -0.32 -21.20 -0.53
CA LEU A 258 -1.07 -20.04 -0.05
C LEU A 258 -0.84 -18.84 -0.98
N SER A 259 -1.88 -18.49 -1.75
CA SER A 259 -1.86 -17.35 -2.67
C SER A 259 -1.53 -16.04 -1.96
N PHE A 260 -1.98 -15.86 -0.72
CA PHE A 260 -1.70 -14.66 0.09
C PHE A 260 -0.18 -14.39 0.23
N VAL A 261 0.64 -15.39 0.55
CA VAL A 261 2.10 -15.22 0.71
C VAL A 261 2.77 -14.88 -0.62
N LYS A 262 2.33 -15.53 -1.71
CA LYS A 262 2.82 -15.24 -3.06
C LYS A 262 2.51 -13.81 -3.47
N ILE A 263 1.32 -13.31 -3.16
CA ILE A 263 0.94 -11.91 -3.44
C ILE A 263 1.81 -10.96 -2.61
N GLN A 264 2.06 -11.24 -1.33
CA GLN A 264 2.99 -10.43 -0.54
C GLN A 264 4.39 -10.39 -1.17
N GLN A 265 4.88 -11.52 -1.68
CA GLN A 265 6.14 -11.56 -2.44
C GLN A 265 6.07 -10.70 -3.72
N ALA A 266 4.98 -10.79 -4.48
CA ALA A 266 4.78 -9.98 -5.69
C ALA A 266 4.73 -8.47 -5.39
N LEU A 267 4.12 -8.08 -4.26
CA LEU A 267 4.09 -6.69 -3.80
C LEU A 267 5.47 -6.18 -3.38
N VAL A 268 6.29 -7.03 -2.76
CA VAL A 268 7.70 -6.69 -2.45
C VAL A 268 8.50 -6.50 -3.75
N CYS A 269 8.34 -7.38 -4.74
CA CYS A 269 8.96 -7.22 -6.06
C CYS A 269 8.48 -5.93 -6.76
N TYR A 270 7.17 -5.62 -6.69
CA TYR A 270 6.61 -4.39 -7.23
C TYR A 270 7.21 -3.14 -6.59
N ASN A 271 7.33 -3.13 -5.26
CA ASN A 271 7.95 -2.02 -4.53
C ASN A 271 9.45 -1.87 -4.86
N ALA A 272 10.12 -2.97 -5.15
CA ALA A 272 11.51 -3.01 -5.64
C ALA A 272 11.65 -2.69 -7.15
N LEU A 273 10.56 -2.34 -7.83
CA LEU A 273 10.49 -2.03 -9.27
C LEU A 273 10.82 -3.22 -10.21
N ASP A 274 10.85 -4.45 -9.68
CA ASP A 274 10.97 -5.68 -10.48
C ASP A 274 9.59 -6.15 -10.93
N TYR A 275 9.08 -5.50 -11.98
CA TYR A 275 7.75 -5.76 -12.52
C TYR A 275 7.63 -7.12 -13.20
N GLN A 276 8.72 -7.62 -13.80
CA GLN A 276 8.73 -8.92 -14.48
C GLN A 276 8.59 -10.08 -13.48
N ALA A 277 9.33 -10.03 -12.36
CA ALA A 277 9.19 -11.02 -11.30
C ALA A 277 7.77 -10.98 -10.70
N ALA A 278 7.26 -9.77 -10.40
CA ALA A 278 5.92 -9.59 -9.86
C ALA A 278 4.84 -10.17 -10.80
N GLU A 279 4.91 -9.89 -12.11
CA GLU A 279 4.01 -10.44 -13.12
C GLU A 279 4.04 -11.97 -13.15
N SER A 280 5.23 -12.59 -13.12
CA SER A 280 5.36 -14.05 -13.15
C SER A 280 4.69 -14.71 -11.94
N ILE A 281 4.76 -14.07 -10.77
CA ILE A 281 4.13 -14.54 -9.55
C ILE A 281 2.61 -14.41 -9.67
N PHE A 282 2.08 -13.28 -10.17
CA PHE A 282 0.64 -13.12 -10.39
C PHE A 282 0.08 -14.10 -11.43
N ASP A 283 0.82 -14.38 -12.50
CA ASP A 283 0.45 -15.42 -13.47
C ASP A 283 0.41 -16.81 -12.79
N SER A 284 1.35 -17.09 -11.89
CA SER A 284 1.33 -18.33 -11.07
C SER A 284 0.14 -18.39 -10.10
N VAL A 285 -0.30 -17.26 -9.57
CA VAL A 285 -1.46 -17.18 -8.67
C VAL A 285 -2.74 -17.43 -9.45
N LEU A 286 -2.92 -16.78 -10.60
CA LEU A 286 -4.09 -16.96 -11.48
C LEU A 286 -4.19 -18.39 -12.04
N THR A 287 -3.07 -19.05 -12.32
CA THR A 287 -3.07 -20.46 -12.73
C THR A 287 -3.43 -21.41 -11.60
N SER A 288 -3.03 -21.09 -10.36
CA SER A 288 -3.37 -21.90 -9.17
C SER A 288 -4.82 -21.69 -8.70
N ASP A 289 -5.34 -20.47 -8.80
CA ASP A 289 -6.69 -20.08 -8.41
C ASP A 289 -7.29 -19.13 -9.46
N PRO A 290 -7.94 -19.67 -10.51
CA PRO A 290 -8.50 -18.86 -11.59
C PRO A 290 -9.64 -17.94 -11.15
N LEU A 291 -10.33 -18.21 -10.05
CA LEU A 291 -11.50 -17.43 -9.64
C LEU A 291 -11.17 -16.34 -8.63
N ARG A 292 -9.90 -16.21 -8.23
CA ARG A 292 -9.46 -15.17 -7.29
C ARG A 292 -9.50 -13.79 -7.93
N LEU A 293 -10.22 -12.88 -7.28
CA LEU A 293 -10.21 -11.45 -7.60
C LEU A 293 -9.55 -10.58 -6.51
N ASP A 294 -9.27 -11.16 -5.34
CA ASP A 294 -8.56 -10.50 -4.24
C ASP A 294 -7.16 -10.06 -4.71
N ASP A 295 -6.84 -8.78 -4.50
CA ASP A 295 -5.57 -8.11 -4.86
C ASP A 295 -5.25 -8.04 -6.37
N MET A 296 -6.18 -8.44 -7.25
CA MET A 296 -5.96 -8.41 -8.70
C MET A 296 -5.97 -6.98 -9.28
N ASP A 297 -6.44 -5.99 -8.53
CA ASP A 297 -6.28 -4.57 -8.85
C ASP A 297 -4.79 -4.18 -8.86
N THR A 298 -3.98 -4.71 -7.93
CA THR A 298 -2.52 -4.50 -7.93
C THR A 298 -1.85 -5.13 -9.16
N TYR A 299 -2.28 -6.33 -9.58
CA TYR A 299 -1.81 -6.94 -10.82
C TYR A 299 -2.18 -6.08 -12.04
N SER A 300 -3.39 -5.49 -12.06
CA SER A 300 -3.77 -4.58 -13.14
C SER A 300 -2.96 -3.28 -13.16
N ASN A 301 -2.51 -2.78 -11.99
CA ASN A 301 -1.59 -1.64 -11.91
C ASN A 301 -0.21 -2.00 -12.49
N ILE A 302 0.30 -3.21 -12.21
CA ILE A 302 1.57 -3.70 -12.79
C ILE A 302 1.46 -3.79 -14.30
N LEU A 303 0.39 -4.41 -14.83
CA LEU A 303 0.17 -4.52 -16.27
C LEU A 303 0.01 -3.16 -16.96
N TYR A 304 -0.59 -2.18 -16.26
CA TYR A 304 -0.69 -0.80 -16.71
C TYR A 304 0.68 -0.15 -16.83
N VAL A 305 1.52 -0.25 -15.79
CA VAL A 305 2.89 0.30 -15.78
C VAL A 305 3.78 -0.36 -16.83
N MET A 306 3.61 -1.66 -17.08
CA MET A 306 4.32 -2.38 -18.14
C MET A 306 3.72 -2.16 -19.54
N GLU A 307 2.64 -1.38 -19.66
CA GLU A 307 1.90 -1.10 -20.90
C GLU A 307 1.42 -2.35 -21.68
N LYS A 308 1.16 -3.46 -20.97
CA LYS A 308 0.73 -4.74 -21.55
C LYS A 308 -0.76 -4.77 -21.86
N LYS A 309 -1.17 -4.05 -22.92
CA LYS A 309 -2.57 -3.88 -23.36
C LYS A 309 -3.34 -5.20 -23.55
N SER A 310 -2.71 -6.22 -24.13
CA SER A 310 -3.35 -7.51 -24.41
C SER A 310 -3.69 -8.28 -23.13
N LYS A 311 -2.72 -8.44 -22.22
CA LYS A 311 -2.91 -9.11 -20.92
C LYS A 311 -3.92 -8.36 -20.05
N LEU A 312 -3.84 -7.04 -19.99
CA LEU A 312 -4.79 -6.24 -19.21
C LEU A 312 -6.23 -6.36 -19.76
N SER A 313 -6.39 -6.40 -21.08
CA SER A 313 -7.70 -6.63 -21.71
C SER A 313 -8.26 -8.01 -21.35
N PHE A 314 -7.42 -9.05 -21.36
CA PHE A 314 -7.83 -10.40 -20.98
C PHE A 314 -8.25 -10.45 -19.51
N LEU A 315 -7.44 -9.88 -18.62
CA LEU A 315 -7.74 -9.81 -17.19
C LEU A 315 -9.06 -9.09 -16.92
N ALA A 316 -9.29 -7.93 -17.55
CA ALA A 316 -10.53 -7.17 -17.38
C ALA A 316 -11.78 -7.95 -17.83
N GLN A 317 -11.72 -8.63 -18.99
CA GLN A 317 -12.81 -9.47 -19.47
C GLN A 317 -13.04 -10.68 -18.57
N HIS A 318 -11.97 -11.27 -18.05
CA HIS A 318 -12.03 -12.41 -17.15
C HIS A 318 -12.66 -12.04 -15.81
N ALA A 319 -12.23 -10.93 -15.20
CA ALA A 319 -12.78 -10.42 -13.94
C ALA A 319 -14.28 -10.08 -14.06
N LEU A 320 -14.69 -9.48 -15.17
CA LEU A 320 -16.11 -9.19 -15.46
C LEU A 320 -16.98 -10.45 -15.58
N LYS A 321 -16.41 -11.57 -16.06
CA LYS A 321 -17.13 -12.86 -16.15
C LYS A 321 -17.31 -13.51 -14.78
N ILE A 322 -16.37 -13.32 -13.87
CA ILE A 322 -16.41 -13.90 -12.52
C ILE A 322 -17.40 -13.10 -11.65
N ASP A 323 -17.13 -11.82 -11.43
CA ASP A 323 -18.00 -10.95 -10.64
C ASP A 323 -17.86 -9.46 -11.07
N PRO A 324 -18.90 -8.88 -11.72
CA PRO A 324 -18.89 -7.48 -12.13
C PRO A 324 -19.24 -6.48 -11.01
N LEU A 325 -19.69 -6.94 -9.83
CA LEU A 325 -20.13 -6.08 -8.71
C LEU A 325 -19.11 -6.04 -7.56
N ARG A 326 -17.85 -6.27 -7.91
CA ARG A 326 -16.73 -6.26 -6.97
C ARG A 326 -15.85 -5.01 -7.19
N PRO A 327 -15.38 -4.31 -6.13
CA PRO A 327 -14.58 -3.11 -6.30
C PRO A 327 -13.27 -3.38 -7.05
N GLU A 328 -12.61 -4.50 -6.78
CA GLU A 328 -11.38 -4.91 -7.47
C GLU A 328 -11.61 -5.06 -8.99
N THR A 329 -12.70 -5.72 -9.39
CA THR A 329 -13.08 -5.85 -10.82
C THR A 329 -13.30 -4.48 -11.46
N CYS A 330 -13.98 -3.56 -10.75
CA CYS A 330 -14.20 -2.21 -11.25
C CYS A 330 -12.88 -1.45 -11.45
N CYS A 331 -11.92 -1.59 -10.53
CA CYS A 331 -10.58 -1.00 -10.68
C CYS A 331 -9.82 -1.60 -11.87
N ILE A 332 -9.84 -2.92 -12.05
CA ILE A 332 -9.19 -3.58 -13.20
C ILE A 332 -9.74 -3.06 -14.53
N VAL A 333 -11.06 -2.96 -14.63
CA VAL A 333 -11.74 -2.45 -15.84
C VAL A 333 -11.45 -0.96 -16.04
N ALA A 334 -11.37 -0.17 -14.97
CA ALA A 334 -10.99 1.22 -15.05
C ALA A 334 -9.56 1.40 -15.59
N ASN A 335 -8.59 0.63 -15.08
CA ASN A 335 -7.20 0.63 -15.57
C ASN A 335 -7.14 0.26 -17.06
N TYR A 336 -7.97 -0.69 -17.50
CA TYR A 336 -8.07 -1.05 -18.91
C TYR A 336 -8.56 0.11 -19.79
N TYR A 337 -9.58 0.87 -19.34
CA TYR A 337 -10.07 2.04 -20.07
C TYR A 337 -9.08 3.21 -20.02
N SER A 338 -8.39 3.39 -18.90
CA SER A 338 -7.29 4.36 -18.75
C SER A 338 -6.18 4.09 -19.78
N LEU A 339 -5.74 2.83 -19.92
CA LEU A 339 -4.73 2.45 -20.92
C LEU A 339 -5.21 2.58 -22.38
N LYS A 340 -6.52 2.69 -22.59
CA LYS A 340 -7.16 3.02 -23.88
C LYS A 340 -7.35 4.52 -24.09
N PHE A 341 -6.93 5.37 -23.15
CA PHE A 341 -7.14 6.82 -23.13
C PHE A 341 -8.62 7.24 -23.05
N ASP A 342 -9.50 6.35 -22.58
CA ASP A 342 -10.92 6.66 -22.32
C ASP A 342 -11.11 7.00 -20.84
N HIS A 343 -10.54 8.14 -20.43
CA HIS A 343 -10.47 8.60 -19.04
C HIS A 343 -11.86 8.80 -18.42
N GLN A 344 -12.86 9.21 -19.21
CA GLN A 344 -14.24 9.39 -18.72
C GLN A 344 -14.86 8.06 -18.28
N LYS A 345 -14.67 6.99 -19.06
CA LYS A 345 -15.12 5.64 -18.66
C LYS A 345 -14.31 5.11 -17.49
N ALA A 346 -13.00 5.34 -17.46
CA ALA A 346 -12.16 4.95 -16.32
C ALA A 346 -12.70 5.55 -15.01
N ILE A 347 -12.97 6.86 -14.99
CA ILE A 347 -13.56 7.55 -13.83
C ILE A 347 -14.93 6.97 -13.46
N MET A 348 -15.78 6.65 -14.44
CA MET A 348 -17.08 6.02 -14.16
C MET A 348 -16.90 4.68 -13.42
N TYR A 349 -15.94 3.85 -13.83
CA TYR A 349 -15.66 2.58 -13.17
C TYR A 349 -15.00 2.75 -11.80
N TYR A 350 -14.09 3.72 -11.61
CA TYR A 350 -13.57 4.03 -10.28
C TYR A 350 -14.67 4.54 -9.34
N LYS A 351 -15.57 5.42 -9.79
CA LYS A 351 -16.74 5.84 -9.01
C LYS A 351 -17.64 4.66 -8.65
N ARG A 352 -17.80 3.68 -9.56
CA ARG A 352 -18.52 2.44 -9.27
C ARG A 352 -17.79 1.60 -8.22
N ALA A 353 -16.47 1.47 -8.29
CA ALA A 353 -15.68 0.80 -7.25
C ALA A 353 -15.90 1.45 -5.88
N LEU A 354 -15.83 2.79 -5.82
CA LEU A 354 -16.04 3.58 -4.61
C LEU A 354 -17.48 3.55 -4.07
N SER A 355 -18.46 3.26 -4.92
CA SER A 355 -19.84 3.06 -4.50
C SER A 355 -20.06 1.69 -3.84
N LEU A 356 -19.24 0.70 -4.19
CA LEU A 356 -19.26 -0.65 -3.61
C LEU A 356 -18.45 -0.69 -2.31
N ASP A 357 -17.26 -0.10 -2.33
CA ASP A 357 -16.41 0.08 -1.16
C ASP A 357 -15.79 1.49 -1.14
N ARG A 358 -16.24 2.31 -0.20
CA ARG A 358 -15.79 3.70 -0.02
C ARG A 358 -14.33 3.77 0.46
N ASN A 359 -13.85 2.71 1.10
CA ASN A 359 -12.50 2.62 1.65
C ASN A 359 -11.49 2.06 0.64
N CYS A 360 -11.91 1.80 -0.60
CA CYS A 360 -11.02 1.31 -1.66
C CYS A 360 -9.99 2.40 -2.02
N LEU A 361 -8.80 2.26 -1.44
CA LEU A 361 -7.75 3.27 -1.51
C LEU A 361 -7.20 3.49 -2.92
N SER A 362 -6.98 2.38 -3.65
CA SER A 362 -6.49 2.40 -5.03
C SER A 362 -7.45 3.12 -5.97
N ALA A 363 -8.75 3.01 -5.75
CA ALA A 363 -9.74 3.69 -6.59
C ALA A 363 -9.71 5.21 -6.42
N TRP A 364 -9.51 5.74 -5.20
CA TRP A 364 -9.43 7.20 -4.99
C TRP A 364 -8.19 7.80 -5.64
N THR A 365 -7.02 7.16 -5.50
CA THR A 365 -5.77 7.65 -6.09
C THR A 365 -5.79 7.58 -7.60
N LEU A 366 -6.20 6.46 -8.18
CA LEU A 366 -6.27 6.29 -9.63
C LEU A 366 -7.33 7.19 -10.26
N MET A 367 -8.47 7.39 -9.61
CA MET A 367 -9.46 8.38 -10.06
C MET A 367 -8.87 9.81 -10.07
N GLY A 368 -8.02 10.15 -9.10
CA GLY A 368 -7.27 11.40 -9.08
C GLY A 368 -6.36 11.54 -10.30
N HIS A 369 -5.62 10.49 -10.67
CA HIS A 369 -4.77 10.48 -11.86
C HIS A 369 -5.58 10.71 -13.14
N GLU A 370 -6.71 10.03 -13.31
CA GLU A 370 -7.59 10.25 -14.48
C GLU A 370 -8.11 11.69 -14.56
N PHE A 371 -8.39 12.33 -13.42
CA PHE A 371 -8.78 13.75 -13.40
C PHE A 371 -7.64 14.69 -13.77
N VAL A 372 -6.39 14.36 -13.42
CA VAL A 372 -5.21 15.12 -13.86
C VAL A 372 -5.06 15.03 -15.38
N GLU A 373 -5.22 13.84 -15.98
CA GLU A 373 -5.18 13.64 -17.43
C GLU A 373 -6.29 14.44 -18.16
N LEU A 374 -7.47 14.55 -17.54
CA LEU A 374 -8.56 15.41 -18.02
C LEU A 374 -8.36 16.91 -17.72
N LYS A 375 -7.23 17.32 -17.14
CA LYS A 375 -6.92 18.70 -16.70
C LYS A 375 -7.93 19.27 -15.71
N ASN A 376 -8.62 18.42 -14.96
CA ASN A 376 -9.54 18.81 -13.90
C ASN A 376 -8.84 18.73 -12.53
N SER A 377 -7.93 19.68 -12.27
CA SER A 377 -7.11 19.68 -11.06
C SER A 377 -7.93 19.77 -9.76
N HIS A 378 -9.09 20.43 -9.77
CA HIS A 378 -9.94 20.53 -8.57
C HIS A 378 -10.52 19.18 -8.15
N ALA A 379 -11.08 18.41 -9.09
CA ALA A 379 -11.61 17.08 -8.81
C ALA A 379 -10.48 16.08 -8.46
N ALA A 380 -9.29 16.24 -9.07
CA ALA A 380 -8.11 15.47 -8.71
C ALA A 380 -7.71 15.70 -7.25
N ILE A 381 -7.60 16.97 -6.83
CA ILE A 381 -7.25 17.33 -5.45
C ILE A 381 -8.27 16.76 -4.45
N GLU A 382 -9.56 16.85 -4.74
CA GLU A 382 -10.58 16.26 -3.86
C GLU A 382 -10.42 14.74 -3.74
N SER A 383 -10.19 14.06 -4.86
CA SER A 383 -9.99 12.60 -4.90
C SER A 383 -8.76 12.17 -4.10
N TYR A 384 -7.63 12.86 -4.27
CA TYR A 384 -6.42 12.56 -3.50
C TYR A 384 -6.55 12.91 -2.01
N ARG A 385 -7.24 14.01 -1.65
CA ARG A 385 -7.52 14.32 -0.24
C ARG A 385 -8.32 13.20 0.42
N ARG A 386 -9.34 12.65 -0.26
CA ARG A 386 -10.10 11.49 0.24
C ARG A 386 -9.24 10.24 0.40
N ALA A 387 -8.30 10.01 -0.52
CA ALA A 387 -7.34 8.91 -0.39
C ALA A 387 -6.48 9.07 0.87
N VAL A 388 -5.94 10.27 1.11
CA VAL A 388 -5.12 10.60 2.29
C VAL A 388 -5.91 10.50 3.60
N ASP A 389 -7.15 11.00 3.61
CA ASP A 389 -8.04 10.90 4.77
C ASP A 389 -8.37 9.44 5.12
N SER A 390 -8.44 8.57 4.11
CA SER A 390 -8.69 7.14 4.30
C SER A 390 -7.45 6.38 4.75
N ASN A 391 -6.28 6.67 4.19
CA ASN A 391 -5.00 6.12 4.63
C ASN A 391 -3.88 7.12 4.33
N ASN A 392 -3.29 7.62 5.40
CA ASN A 392 -2.22 8.60 5.35
C ASN A 392 -0.86 8.00 4.93
N LYS A 393 -0.74 6.68 4.79
CA LYS A 393 0.49 5.97 4.43
C LYS A 393 0.71 5.82 2.93
N ASP A 394 -0.31 6.06 2.10
CA ASP A 394 -0.16 5.94 0.66
C ASP A 394 0.59 7.14 0.08
N PHE A 395 1.87 6.92 -0.21
CA PHE A 395 2.73 7.95 -0.79
C PHE A 395 2.22 8.45 -2.16
N ARG A 396 1.48 7.62 -2.91
CA ARG A 396 0.99 7.97 -4.25
C ARG A 396 -0.05 9.07 -4.19
N ALA A 397 -0.90 9.04 -3.17
CA ALA A 397 -1.89 10.09 -2.93
C ALA A 397 -1.22 11.43 -2.60
N TRP A 398 -0.19 11.42 -1.75
CA TRP A 398 0.60 12.61 -1.40
C TRP A 398 1.36 13.17 -2.60
N TYR A 399 1.99 12.30 -3.39
CA TYR A 399 2.66 12.68 -4.63
C TYR A 399 1.67 13.27 -5.65
N GLY A 400 0.51 12.63 -5.83
CA GLY A 400 -0.56 13.12 -6.70
C GLY A 400 -1.12 14.49 -6.27
N LEU A 401 -1.22 14.75 -4.96
CA LEU A 401 -1.53 16.10 -4.45
C LEU A 401 -0.46 17.10 -4.85
N GLY A 402 0.82 16.78 -4.60
CA GLY A 402 1.95 17.63 -5.01
C GLY A 402 1.87 17.98 -6.49
N GLN A 403 1.71 16.98 -7.35
CA GLN A 403 1.56 17.16 -8.79
C GLN A 403 0.36 18.03 -9.16
N ALA A 404 -0.80 17.82 -8.53
CA ALA A 404 -1.98 18.61 -8.82
C ALA A 404 -1.82 20.09 -8.41
N TYR A 405 -1.12 20.39 -7.31
CA TYR A 405 -0.80 21.77 -6.92
C TYR A 405 0.32 22.39 -7.76
N GLU A 406 1.27 21.59 -8.23
CA GLU A 406 2.30 22.02 -9.18
C GLU A 406 1.67 22.47 -10.50
N VAL A 407 0.66 21.75 -10.99
CA VAL A 407 -0.11 22.14 -12.20
C VAL A 407 -0.90 23.45 -11.98
N LEU A 408 -1.20 23.80 -10.73
CA LEU A 408 -1.85 25.08 -10.35
C LEU A 408 -0.84 26.19 -10.03
N ASP A 409 0.46 25.98 -10.29
CA ASP A 409 1.57 26.88 -9.95
C ASP A 409 1.66 27.25 -8.45
N MET A 410 1.08 26.43 -7.57
CA MET A 410 1.13 26.61 -6.11
C MET A 410 2.33 25.88 -5.52
N ASN A 411 3.54 26.33 -5.85
CA ASN A 411 4.80 25.63 -5.55
C ASN A 411 5.06 25.38 -4.06
N LEU A 412 4.64 26.29 -3.16
CA LEU A 412 4.77 26.10 -1.71
C LEU A 412 3.92 24.94 -1.18
N TYR A 413 2.68 24.81 -1.65
CA TYR A 413 1.81 23.70 -1.29
C TYR A 413 2.33 22.39 -1.88
N SER A 414 2.77 22.44 -3.14
CA SER A 414 3.40 21.30 -3.80
C SER A 414 4.60 20.76 -3.03
N LEU A 415 5.51 21.65 -2.59
CA LEU A 415 6.67 21.31 -1.78
C LEU A 415 6.27 20.57 -0.49
N TYR A 416 5.27 21.08 0.24
CA TYR A 416 4.77 20.42 1.45
C TYR A 416 4.30 18.98 1.18
N TYR A 417 3.50 18.77 0.13
CA TYR A 417 2.96 17.46 -0.19
C TYR A 417 4.04 16.50 -0.72
N TYR A 418 5.00 16.98 -1.52
CA TYR A 418 6.13 16.17 -1.95
C TYR A 418 7.07 15.80 -0.80
N GLN A 419 7.30 16.71 0.16
CA GLN A 419 8.06 16.38 1.38
C GLN A 419 7.37 15.28 2.17
N ARG A 420 6.04 15.34 2.33
CA ARG A 420 5.25 14.26 2.96
C ARG A 420 5.35 12.93 2.22
N ALA A 421 5.27 12.94 0.89
CA ALA A 421 5.45 11.74 0.09
C ALA A 421 6.87 11.14 0.31
N CYS A 422 7.89 12.00 0.35
CA CYS A 422 9.28 11.63 0.56
C CYS A 422 9.56 11.07 1.95
N GLU A 423 8.87 11.55 2.99
CA GLU A 423 8.93 10.98 4.36
C GLU A 423 8.47 9.51 4.37
N LEU A 424 7.47 9.16 3.55
CA LEU A 424 6.92 7.80 3.47
C LEU A 424 7.80 6.86 2.64
N LYS A 425 8.36 7.34 1.52
CA LYS A 425 9.23 6.54 0.65
C LYS A 425 10.52 7.30 0.31
N PRO A 426 11.49 7.35 1.25
CA PRO A 426 12.73 8.11 1.05
C PRO A 426 13.65 7.53 -0.02
N THR A 427 13.43 6.26 -0.39
CA THR A 427 14.17 5.52 -1.41
C THR A 427 13.70 5.80 -2.84
N ASP A 428 12.70 6.66 -3.03
CA ASP A 428 12.21 6.98 -4.37
C ASP A 428 12.88 8.24 -4.93
N LYS A 429 13.63 8.06 -6.03
CA LYS A 429 14.30 9.14 -6.77
C LYS A 429 13.33 10.23 -7.25
N ARG A 430 12.13 9.82 -7.70
CA ARG A 430 11.14 10.73 -8.31
C ARG A 430 10.64 11.78 -7.33
N MET A 431 10.58 11.44 -6.05
CA MET A 431 10.15 12.37 -5.00
C MET A 431 11.19 13.46 -4.75
N TRP A 432 12.47 13.08 -4.64
CA TRP A 432 13.56 14.05 -4.47
C TRP A 432 13.73 14.97 -5.68
N GLN A 433 13.53 14.45 -6.89
CA GLN A 433 13.48 15.27 -8.12
C GLN A 433 12.33 16.28 -8.08
N ALA A 434 11.13 15.85 -7.66
CA ALA A 434 9.96 16.73 -7.59
C ALA A 434 10.13 17.85 -6.54
N ILE A 435 10.74 17.53 -5.39
CA ILE A 435 11.14 18.54 -4.38
C ILE A 435 12.15 19.52 -4.99
N GLY A 436 13.18 19.01 -5.68
CA GLY A 436 14.20 19.83 -6.35
C GLY A 436 13.61 20.80 -7.38
N ASN A 437 12.73 20.30 -8.26
CA ASN A 437 11.99 21.13 -9.23
C ASN A 437 11.16 22.23 -8.52
N CYS A 438 10.51 21.92 -7.39
CA CYS A 438 9.72 22.89 -6.64
C CYS A 438 10.59 23.97 -5.99
N CYS A 439 11.71 23.60 -5.36
CA CYS A 439 12.66 24.55 -4.79
C CYS A 439 13.27 25.46 -5.87
N GLU A 440 13.57 24.92 -7.05
CA GLU A 440 14.05 25.70 -8.20
C GLU A 440 13.01 26.76 -8.63
N LYS A 441 11.73 26.38 -8.76
CA LYS A 441 10.64 27.32 -9.08
C LYS A 441 10.41 28.37 -7.98
N LEU A 442 10.81 28.09 -6.74
CA LEU A 442 10.75 29.03 -5.62
C LEU A 442 11.99 29.95 -5.54
N GLY A 443 13.03 29.69 -6.34
CA GLY A 443 14.30 30.41 -6.29
C GLY A 443 15.25 29.95 -5.17
N GLU A 444 14.92 28.87 -4.47
CA GLU A 444 15.73 28.28 -3.39
C GLU A 444 16.77 27.30 -3.97
N PHE A 445 17.75 27.84 -4.70
CA PHE A 445 18.72 27.02 -5.44
C PHE A 445 19.58 26.11 -4.56
N GLU A 446 19.96 26.55 -3.36
CA GLU A 446 20.77 25.72 -2.44
C GLU A 446 20.03 24.46 -1.98
N ASP A 447 18.74 24.58 -1.69
CA ASP A 447 17.91 23.45 -1.24
C ASP A 447 17.49 22.56 -2.41
N ALA A 448 17.32 23.12 -3.60
CA ALA A 448 17.19 22.36 -4.84
C ALA A 448 18.43 21.46 -5.06
N VAL A 449 19.64 22.03 -4.94
CA VAL A 449 20.89 21.27 -5.07
C VAL A 449 20.97 20.14 -4.05
N LYS A 450 20.63 20.39 -2.77
CA LYS A 450 20.61 19.34 -1.75
C LYS A 450 19.65 18.21 -2.11
N SER A 451 18.48 18.55 -2.65
CA SER A 451 17.44 17.58 -3.03
C SER A 451 17.86 16.73 -4.23
N TYR A 452 18.42 17.35 -5.27
CA TYR A 452 18.94 16.62 -6.44
C TYR A 452 20.16 15.75 -6.11
N LYS A 453 21.05 16.20 -5.21
CA LYS A 453 22.15 15.35 -4.72
C LYS A 453 21.63 14.11 -3.98
N LYS A 454 20.57 14.27 -3.17
CA LYS A 454 19.92 13.12 -2.53
C LYS A 454 19.27 12.20 -3.56
N ALA A 455 18.61 12.75 -4.59
CA ALA A 455 18.06 11.95 -5.68
C ALA A 455 19.13 11.07 -6.35
N LEU A 456 20.32 11.64 -6.60
CA LEU A 456 21.45 10.94 -7.19
C LEU A 456 22.01 9.83 -6.27
N ASN A 457 22.06 10.06 -4.96
CA ASN A 457 22.56 9.08 -3.99
C ASN A 457 21.61 7.90 -3.77
N VAL A 458 20.31 8.11 -3.99
CA VAL A 458 19.26 7.10 -3.75
C VAL A 458 19.15 6.13 -4.92
N SER A 459 19.37 6.60 -6.15
CA SER A 459 19.35 5.74 -7.33
C SER A 459 20.73 5.11 -7.60
N SER A 460 20.76 3.81 -7.90
CA SER A 460 21.95 3.17 -8.46
C SER A 460 22.24 3.61 -9.89
N GLU A 461 21.22 4.12 -10.61
CA GLU A 461 21.32 4.64 -11.97
C GLU A 461 21.52 6.16 -11.94
N THR A 462 22.62 6.60 -12.55
CA THR A 462 23.01 7.99 -12.74
C THR A 462 22.18 8.62 -13.86
N ASP A 463 21.17 9.43 -13.52
CA ASP A 463 20.41 10.15 -14.55
C ASP A 463 21.23 11.36 -15.04
N SER A 464 21.64 11.33 -16.31
CA SER A 464 22.23 12.49 -17.00
C SER A 464 21.38 13.76 -16.86
N SER A 465 20.04 13.62 -16.83
CA SER A 465 19.11 14.75 -16.60
C SER A 465 19.26 15.40 -15.21
N ILE A 466 19.49 14.62 -14.15
CA ILE A 466 19.73 15.18 -12.80
C ILE A 466 21.09 15.88 -12.77
N LEU A 467 22.12 15.27 -13.36
CA LEU A 467 23.48 15.83 -13.38
C LEU A 467 23.50 17.18 -14.10
N TYR A 468 22.83 17.28 -15.24
CA TYR A 468 22.68 18.53 -15.96
C TYR A 468 21.93 19.59 -15.15
N LYS A 469 20.80 19.23 -14.51
CA LYS A 469 20.05 20.14 -13.62
C LYS A 469 20.88 20.61 -12.43
N LEU A 470 21.70 19.74 -11.84
CA LEU A 470 22.63 20.15 -10.78
C LEU A 470 23.64 21.17 -11.29
N ALA A 471 24.18 20.98 -12.50
CA ALA A 471 25.13 21.89 -13.09
C ALA A 471 24.51 23.26 -13.40
N THR A 472 23.28 23.30 -13.93
CA THR A 472 22.56 24.56 -14.16
C THR A 472 22.30 25.30 -12.85
N LEU A 473 21.88 24.60 -11.79
CA LEU A 473 21.69 25.21 -10.47
C LEU A 473 22.99 25.77 -9.90
N TYR A 474 24.11 25.07 -10.04
CA TYR A 474 25.41 25.58 -9.61
C TYR A 474 25.86 26.81 -10.42
N SER A 475 25.48 26.86 -11.70
CA SER A 475 25.71 28.03 -12.54
C SER A 475 24.93 29.24 -12.04
N GLU A 476 23.67 29.06 -11.63
CA GLU A 476 22.83 30.12 -11.04
C GLU A 476 23.35 30.59 -9.67
N ILE A 477 23.93 29.68 -8.88
CA ILE A 477 24.58 30.01 -7.59
C ILE A 477 25.92 30.76 -7.82
N GLY A 478 26.52 30.66 -9.01
CA GLY A 478 27.81 31.26 -9.36
C GLY A 478 29.03 30.41 -9.01
N ASP A 479 28.85 29.13 -8.68
CA ASP A 479 29.95 28.20 -8.37
C ASP A 479 30.44 27.48 -9.62
N SER A 480 31.26 28.18 -10.41
CA SER A 480 31.82 27.69 -11.67
C SER A 480 32.64 26.40 -11.53
N LYS A 481 33.24 26.13 -10.36
CA LYS A 481 34.03 24.91 -10.12
C LYS A 481 33.13 23.68 -10.06
N ASN A 482 32.07 23.75 -9.27
CA ASN A 482 31.11 22.66 -9.16
C ASN A 482 30.28 22.50 -10.44
N THR A 483 29.93 23.59 -11.15
CA THR A 483 29.30 23.48 -12.46
C THR A 483 30.15 22.66 -13.42
N LYS A 484 31.45 22.98 -13.53
CA LYS A 484 32.37 22.25 -14.42
C LYS A 484 32.49 20.78 -14.04
N SER A 485 32.59 20.44 -12.75
CA SER A 485 32.71 19.04 -12.33
C SER A 485 31.45 18.23 -12.66
N TYR A 486 30.25 18.77 -12.43
CA TYR A 486 29.00 18.09 -12.78
C TYR A 486 28.78 18.00 -14.30
N MET A 487 29.18 19.00 -15.09
CA MET A 487 29.14 18.92 -16.55
C MET A 487 30.10 17.87 -17.10
N ILE A 488 31.31 17.75 -16.56
CA ILE A 488 32.26 16.67 -16.94
C ILE A 488 31.69 15.31 -16.55
N TRP A 489 31.06 15.19 -15.37
CA TRP A 489 30.41 13.95 -14.97
C TRP A 489 29.30 13.57 -15.95
N CYS A 490 28.43 14.51 -16.33
CA CYS A 490 27.40 14.29 -17.34
C CYS A 490 27.97 13.80 -18.68
N LEU A 491 29.15 14.28 -19.11
CA LEU A 491 29.82 13.80 -20.33
C LEU A 491 30.45 12.40 -20.18
N ASN A 492 30.89 12.03 -18.98
CA ASN A 492 31.46 10.70 -18.77
C ASN A 492 30.37 9.63 -18.82
N GLU A 493 29.18 9.92 -18.29
CA GLU A 493 28.01 9.03 -18.36
C GLU A 493 27.51 8.84 -19.80
N GLU A 494 27.66 9.86 -20.67
CA GLU A 494 27.37 9.73 -22.11
C GLU A 494 28.17 8.58 -22.77
N ALA A 495 29.38 8.31 -22.30
CA ALA A 495 30.18 7.21 -22.84
C ALA A 495 29.56 5.83 -22.54
N GLU A 496 28.73 5.73 -21.50
CA GLU A 496 28.04 4.51 -21.08
C GLU A 496 26.62 4.42 -21.64
N GLU A 497 25.84 5.51 -21.65
CA GLU A 497 24.42 5.52 -22.06
C GLU A 497 24.13 6.04 -23.48
N GLY A 498 25.12 6.68 -24.12
CA GLY A 498 24.97 7.35 -25.42
C GLY A 498 24.61 8.84 -25.32
N ALA A 499 24.74 9.56 -26.44
CA ALA A 499 24.52 11.01 -26.51
C ALA A 499 23.06 11.39 -26.21
N THR A 500 22.86 12.22 -25.19
CA THR A 500 21.57 12.80 -24.81
C THR A 500 21.51 14.28 -25.16
N ASP A 501 20.31 14.85 -25.23
CA ASP A 501 20.12 16.28 -25.46
C ASP A 501 20.76 17.10 -24.32
N GLU A 502 20.73 16.59 -23.09
CA GLU A 502 21.38 17.20 -21.93
C GLU A 502 22.92 17.12 -22.01
N SER A 503 23.48 15.99 -22.47
CA SER A 503 24.93 15.84 -22.59
C SER A 503 25.50 16.72 -23.70
N SER A 504 24.79 16.91 -24.82
CA SER A 504 25.16 17.86 -25.86
C SER A 504 25.21 19.31 -25.35
N LYS A 505 24.20 19.74 -24.57
CA LYS A 505 24.19 21.05 -23.90
C LYS A 505 25.32 21.19 -22.89
N ALA A 506 25.64 20.14 -22.13
CA ALA A 506 26.78 20.12 -21.21
C ALA A 506 28.11 20.29 -21.96
N ARG A 507 28.27 19.61 -23.12
CA ARG A 507 29.46 19.71 -23.97
C ARG A 507 29.63 21.12 -24.54
N LEU A 508 28.55 21.74 -24.99
CA LEU A 508 28.52 23.13 -25.46
C LEU A 508 28.93 24.10 -24.35
N TRP A 509 28.39 23.93 -23.14
CA TRP A 509 28.75 24.77 -21.99
C TRP A 509 30.24 24.63 -21.64
N LEU A 510 30.78 23.41 -21.62
CA LEU A 510 32.20 23.16 -21.37
C LEU A 510 33.09 23.77 -22.47
N ALA A 511 32.68 23.70 -23.74
CA ALA A 511 33.42 24.31 -24.83
C ALA A 511 33.51 25.84 -24.68
N LYS A 512 32.41 26.49 -24.25
CA LYS A 512 32.38 27.94 -23.94
C LYS A 512 33.28 28.27 -22.74
N HIS A 513 33.16 27.50 -21.66
CA HIS A 513 33.94 27.70 -20.43
C HIS A 513 35.45 27.56 -20.65
N GLU A 514 35.89 26.55 -21.40
CA GLU A 514 37.31 26.37 -21.73
C GLU A 514 37.83 27.44 -22.71
N LEU A 515 36.97 27.97 -23.59
CA LEU A 515 37.32 29.09 -24.47
C LEU A 515 37.56 30.36 -23.67
N GLU A 516 36.71 30.65 -22.68
CA GLU A 516 36.90 31.76 -21.73
C GLU A 516 38.16 31.56 -20.87
N ALA A 517 38.45 30.32 -20.47
CA ALA A 517 39.64 29.97 -19.69
C ALA A 517 40.95 29.89 -20.53
N GLN A 518 40.90 30.20 -21.83
CA GLN A 518 42.03 30.16 -22.77
C GLN A 518 42.63 28.75 -22.99
N ASN A 519 41.90 27.68 -22.71
CA ASN A 519 42.33 26.30 -22.97
C ASN A 519 41.87 25.84 -24.36
N TRP A 520 42.50 26.38 -25.41
CA TRP A 520 42.06 26.18 -26.80
C TRP A 520 42.02 24.71 -27.25
N GLN A 521 42.91 23.86 -26.73
CA GLN A 521 42.96 22.45 -27.09
C GLN A 521 41.74 21.67 -26.59
N GLN A 522 41.27 21.93 -25.37
CA GLN A 522 40.10 21.26 -24.80
C GLN A 522 38.80 21.83 -25.38
N ALA A 523 38.73 23.16 -25.54
CA ALA A 523 37.60 23.82 -26.20
C ALA A 523 37.37 23.28 -27.62
N TYR A 524 38.45 23.11 -28.41
CA TYR A 524 38.37 22.54 -29.75
C TYR A 524 37.83 21.10 -29.74
N LYS A 525 38.31 20.23 -28.82
CA LYS A 525 37.84 18.84 -28.71
C LYS A 525 36.36 18.77 -28.38
N TYR A 526 35.91 19.48 -27.34
CA TYR A 526 34.49 19.48 -26.96
C TYR A 526 33.60 20.01 -28.08
N ALA A 527 34.05 21.02 -28.83
CA ALA A 527 33.31 21.58 -29.95
C ALA A 527 33.26 20.67 -31.19
N THR A 528 34.33 19.92 -31.49
CA THR A 528 34.32 18.96 -32.62
C THR A 528 33.55 17.70 -32.34
N ASP A 529 33.53 17.26 -31.08
CA ASP A 529 32.86 16.04 -30.65
C ASP A 529 31.33 16.22 -30.57
N LEU A 530 30.84 17.47 -30.62
CA LEU A 530 29.42 17.78 -30.68
C LEU A 530 28.84 17.45 -32.07
N THR A 531 28.33 16.23 -32.21
CA THR A 531 27.72 15.72 -33.45
C THR A 531 26.20 15.58 -33.36
N TYR A 532 25.66 15.61 -32.15
CA TYR A 532 24.25 15.42 -31.81
C TYR A 532 23.75 16.66 -31.04
N GLY A 533 22.58 17.19 -31.41
CA GLY A 533 22.01 18.41 -30.82
C GLY A 533 21.12 19.19 -31.79
N THR A 534 20.60 20.35 -31.38
CA THR A 534 19.83 21.20 -32.30
C THR A 534 20.73 21.82 -33.36
N SER A 535 20.16 22.20 -34.51
CA SER A 535 20.92 22.87 -35.59
C SER A 535 21.65 24.12 -35.09
N HIS A 536 21.07 24.81 -34.09
CA HIS A 536 21.66 25.98 -33.48
C HIS A 536 22.90 25.63 -32.64
N ASP A 537 22.80 24.60 -31.79
CA ASP A 537 23.90 24.16 -30.93
C ASP A 537 25.11 23.68 -31.76
N ILE A 538 24.86 23.01 -32.89
CA ILE A 538 25.91 22.54 -33.81
C ILE A 538 26.59 23.70 -34.53
N GLU A 539 25.83 24.72 -34.96
CA GLU A 539 26.42 25.91 -35.57
C GLU A 539 27.25 26.71 -34.57
N GLU A 540 26.76 26.83 -33.33
CA GLU A 540 27.48 27.49 -32.26
C GLU A 540 28.77 26.75 -31.91
N ALA A 541 28.73 25.42 -31.76
CA ALA A 541 29.92 24.61 -31.58
C ALA A 541 30.91 24.72 -32.75
N ARG A 542 30.45 24.79 -34.01
CA ARG A 542 31.33 25.03 -35.16
C ARG A 542 32.00 26.39 -35.11
N SER A 543 31.32 27.43 -34.61
CA SER A 543 31.91 28.76 -34.43
C SER A 543 33.03 28.73 -33.37
N ILE A 544 32.77 28.07 -32.23
CA ILE A 544 33.74 27.86 -31.15
C ILE A 544 34.94 27.04 -31.65
N ALA A 545 34.71 25.99 -32.43
CA ALA A 545 35.79 25.17 -33.01
C ALA A 545 36.69 25.97 -33.97
N ARG A 546 36.11 26.87 -34.78
CA ARG A 546 36.89 27.76 -35.67
C ARG A 546 37.74 28.73 -34.85
N GLU A 547 37.15 29.41 -33.87
CA GLU A 547 37.85 30.38 -33.02
C GLU A 547 38.98 29.72 -32.21
N ALA A 548 38.71 28.58 -31.58
CA ALA A 548 39.70 27.82 -30.84
C ALA A 548 40.81 27.27 -31.77
N GLY A 549 40.45 26.83 -32.99
CA GLY A 549 41.41 26.36 -34.00
C GLY A 549 42.34 27.46 -34.50
N GLU A 550 41.82 28.65 -34.78
CA GLU A 550 42.61 29.81 -35.21
C GLU A 550 43.58 30.26 -34.12
N ARG A 551 43.15 30.30 -32.85
CA ARG A 551 44.01 30.68 -31.72
C ARG A 551 45.04 29.61 -31.39
N LYS A 552 44.68 28.33 -31.47
CA LYS A 552 45.61 27.20 -31.34
C LYS A 552 46.71 27.20 -32.42
N SER A 553 46.44 27.74 -33.61
CA SER A 553 47.45 27.85 -34.68
C SER A 553 48.44 29.01 -34.49
N LYS A 554 48.16 29.93 -33.54
CA LYS A 554 48.95 31.13 -33.25
C LYS A 554 49.84 31.00 -32.01
N GLU A 555 49.60 29.99 -31.17
CA GLU A 555 50.50 29.52 -30.11
C GLU A 555 51.47 28.47 -30.67
#